data_AF-A0A6C1PN43-F1
#
_entry.id   AF-A0A6C1PN43-F1
#
_cell.length_a   1.000
_cell.length_b   1.000
_cell.length_c   1.000
_cell.angle_alpha   90.00
_cell.angle_beta   90.00
_cell.angle_gamma   90.00
#
_symmetry.space_group_name_H-M   'P 1'
#
loop_
_entity.id
_entity.type
_entity.pdbx_description
1 polymer ?
#
loop_
_entity_poly.entity_id
_entity_poly.type
_entity_poly.pdbx_seq_one_letter_code
_entity_poly.pdbx_strand_id
1 'polypeptide(L)'
;MASVGSSFRSKEVDMKRLGWFVVIATMAVLPLAAERDDPALYAVGALGVSNLYSTYFLLGTLADGYATGAYTGEFADELARDLIGLSESAVEVLEELAADDGLVDGDRDLLRRMVSAYRLLINQAWGLIAYVEDGTDTEVWFRYRRAAWDEISELLGL
;
A
#
# COMPACT_ATOMS: atom_id res chain seq x y z
N MET A 1 -22.81 -91.34 -1.27
CA MET A 1 -23.04 -90.78 -2.62
C MET A 1 -24.10 -89.70 -2.52
N ALA A 2 -23.73 -88.42 -2.69
CA ALA A 2 -24.57 -87.36 -3.27
C ALA A 2 -23.85 -85.99 -3.24
N SER A 3 -23.72 -85.41 -4.43
CA SER A 3 -23.71 -83.97 -4.78
C SER A 3 -22.58 -83.05 -4.32
N VAL A 4 -21.72 -82.76 -5.30
CA VAL A 4 -20.96 -81.51 -5.48
C VAL A 4 -21.92 -80.31 -5.46
N GLY A 5 -21.49 -79.20 -4.85
CA GLY A 5 -22.16 -77.90 -4.92
C GLY A 5 -21.14 -76.78 -4.88
N SER A 6 -20.69 -76.35 -6.06
CA SER A 6 -19.90 -75.14 -6.25
C SER A 6 -20.75 -73.90 -6.02
N SER A 7 -20.25 -72.92 -5.26
CA SER A 7 -20.70 -71.54 -5.44
C SER A 7 -19.57 -70.57 -5.06
N PHE A 8 -18.84 -70.20 -6.11
CA PHE A 8 -18.11 -68.95 -6.19
C PHE A 8 -19.11 -67.81 -5.98
N ARG A 9 -18.98 -67.03 -4.90
CA ARG A 9 -19.77 -65.80 -4.74
C ARG A 9 -18.91 -64.63 -4.29
N SER A 10 -18.43 -63.95 -5.33
CA SER A 10 -18.35 -62.49 -5.49
C SER A 10 -17.76 -61.65 -4.36
N LYS A 11 -16.56 -61.12 -4.65
CA LYS A 11 -16.04 -59.86 -4.11
C LYS A 11 -16.93 -58.70 -4.56
N GLU A 12 -18.03 -58.45 -3.85
CA GLU A 12 -18.69 -57.15 -3.87
C GLU A 12 -18.20 -56.36 -2.65
N VAL A 13 -16.98 -55.83 -2.76
CA VAL A 13 -16.56 -54.72 -1.91
C VAL A 13 -17.55 -53.60 -2.18
N ASP A 14 -18.28 -53.23 -1.14
CA ASP A 14 -19.43 -52.34 -1.10
C ASP A 14 -19.08 -50.93 -1.64
N MET A 15 -19.06 -50.81 -2.97
CA MET A 15 -18.71 -49.61 -3.74
C MET A 15 -19.67 -48.44 -3.46
N LYS A 16 -20.79 -48.70 -2.76
CA LYS A 16 -21.73 -47.69 -2.29
C LYS A 16 -21.26 -46.98 -1.02
N ARG A 17 -20.43 -47.62 -0.18
CA ARG A 17 -19.88 -47.00 1.04
C ARG A 17 -18.72 -46.05 0.74
N LEU A 18 -17.96 -46.30 -0.33
CA LEU A 18 -16.85 -45.43 -0.76
C LEU A 18 -17.34 -44.12 -1.40
N GLY A 19 -18.48 -44.16 -2.10
CA GLY A 19 -19.07 -42.96 -2.73
C GLY A 19 -19.55 -41.91 -1.73
N TRP A 20 -20.00 -42.31 -0.54
CA TRP A 20 -20.47 -41.37 0.50
C TRP A 20 -19.35 -40.61 1.21
N PHE A 21 -18.15 -41.18 1.32
CA PHE A 21 -17.00 -40.47 1.93
C PHE A 21 -16.43 -39.38 1.03
N VAL A 22 -16.53 -39.53 -0.30
CA VAL A 22 -16.01 -38.53 -1.25
C VAL A 22 -16.90 -37.28 -1.30
N VAL A 23 -18.21 -37.42 -1.11
CA VAL A 23 -19.16 -36.28 -1.09
C VAL A 23 -19.07 -35.46 0.20
N ILE A 24 -18.73 -36.08 1.34
CA ILE A 24 -18.55 -35.36 2.61
C ILE A 24 -17.17 -34.66 2.66
N ALA A 25 -16.14 -35.22 2.01
CA ALA A 25 -14.82 -34.58 1.93
C ALA A 25 -14.77 -33.36 0.98
N THR A 26 -15.74 -33.22 0.06
CA THR A 26 -15.81 -32.07 -0.87
C THR A 26 -16.58 -30.88 -0.32
N MET A 27 -17.39 -31.05 0.73
CA MET A 27 -18.09 -29.93 1.39
C MET A 27 -17.27 -29.21 2.47
N ALA A 28 -16.04 -29.65 2.75
CA ALA A 28 -15.14 -28.99 3.68
C ALA A 28 -14.17 -27.99 3.02
N VAL A 29 -14.39 -27.62 1.76
CA VAL A 29 -13.81 -26.38 1.22
C VAL A 29 -14.71 -25.25 1.72
N LEU A 30 -14.57 -24.94 3.02
CA LEU A 30 -14.95 -23.62 3.50
C LEU A 30 -14.21 -22.64 2.58
N PRO A 31 -14.89 -21.64 1.98
CA PRO A 31 -14.12 -20.49 1.52
C PRO A 31 -13.35 -20.04 2.76
N LEU A 32 -12.02 -20.11 2.72
CA LEU A 32 -11.22 -19.29 3.63
C LEU A 32 -11.88 -17.93 3.54
N ALA A 33 -12.44 -17.45 4.65
CA ALA A 33 -13.03 -16.14 4.68
C ALA A 33 -11.95 -15.22 4.11
N ALA A 34 -12.20 -14.66 2.92
CA ALA A 34 -11.35 -13.62 2.40
C ALA A 34 -11.34 -12.58 3.51
N GLU A 35 -10.16 -12.37 4.10
CA GLU A 35 -9.93 -11.36 5.10
C GLU A 35 -10.51 -10.07 4.53
N ARG A 36 -11.63 -9.63 5.11
CA ARG A 36 -12.24 -8.38 4.66
C ARG A 36 -11.32 -7.30 5.16
N ASP A 37 -10.64 -6.61 4.25
CA ASP A 37 -9.93 -5.37 4.53
C ASP A 37 -10.75 -4.55 5.52
N ASP A 38 -10.15 -4.15 6.64
CA ASP A 38 -10.79 -3.26 7.59
C ASP A 38 -11.21 -1.99 6.83
N PRO A 39 -12.50 -1.67 6.72
CA PRO A 39 -12.96 -0.51 5.97
C PRO A 39 -12.31 0.81 6.44
N ALA A 40 -11.93 0.89 7.72
CA ALA A 40 -11.20 2.04 8.25
C ALA A 40 -9.76 2.08 7.70
N LEU A 41 -9.02 0.96 7.70
CA LEU A 41 -7.67 0.90 7.15
C LEU A 41 -7.65 1.12 5.64
N TYR A 42 -8.61 0.56 4.92
CA TYR A 42 -8.79 0.84 3.50
C TYR A 42 -9.01 2.34 3.25
N ALA A 43 -9.85 2.99 4.05
CA ALA A 43 -10.07 4.43 3.94
C ALA A 43 -8.81 5.24 4.26
N VAL A 44 -8.05 4.84 5.29
CA VAL A 44 -6.75 5.45 5.64
C VAL A 44 -5.76 5.32 4.49
N GLY A 45 -5.63 4.13 3.89
CA GLY A 45 -4.78 3.91 2.72
C GLY A 45 -5.19 4.77 1.53
N ALA A 46 -6.47 4.74 1.14
CA ALA A 46 -6.97 5.50 0.00
C ALA A 46 -6.80 7.02 0.18
N LEU A 47 -7.17 7.57 1.34
CA LEU A 47 -7.02 8.99 1.63
C LEU A 47 -5.56 9.39 1.77
N GLY A 48 -4.74 8.55 2.40
CA GLY A 48 -3.32 8.82 2.59
C GLY A 48 -2.54 8.82 1.28
N VAL A 49 -2.80 7.88 0.37
CA VAL A 49 -2.19 7.88 -0.97
C VAL A 49 -2.69 9.07 -1.81
N SER A 50 -3.98 9.43 -1.71
CA SER A 50 -4.49 10.66 -2.33
C SER A 50 -3.79 11.92 -1.79
N ASN A 51 -3.49 11.97 -0.49
CA ASN A 51 -2.78 13.08 0.12
C ASN A 51 -1.31 13.14 -0.36
N LEU A 52 -0.62 11.99 -0.44
CA LEU A 52 0.73 11.90 -1.01
C LEU A 52 0.80 12.49 -2.43
N TYR A 53 -0.13 12.07 -3.30
CA TYR A 53 -0.21 12.61 -4.66
C TYR A 53 -0.48 14.11 -4.70
N SER A 54 -1.38 14.59 -3.84
CA SER A 54 -1.73 16.01 -3.75
C SER A 54 -0.53 16.84 -3.29
N THR A 55 0.21 16.38 -2.27
CA THR A 55 1.42 17.05 -1.78
C THR A 55 2.52 17.06 -2.86
N TYR A 56 2.75 15.93 -3.54
CA TYR A 56 3.68 15.86 -4.68
C TYR A 56 3.35 16.90 -5.76
N PHE A 57 2.06 16.96 -6.15
CA PHE A 57 1.58 17.88 -7.17
C PHE A 57 1.71 19.35 -6.74
N LEU A 58 1.37 19.66 -5.48
CA LEU A 58 1.49 21.00 -4.92
C LEU A 58 2.94 21.48 -4.90
N LEU A 59 3.89 20.64 -4.44
CA LEU A 59 5.32 20.96 -4.48
C LEU A 59 5.79 21.23 -5.91
N GLY A 60 5.38 20.39 -6.86
CA GLY A 60 5.70 20.59 -8.28
C GLY A 60 5.18 21.93 -8.82
N THR A 61 3.92 22.25 -8.53
CA THR A 61 3.29 23.52 -8.92
C THR A 61 3.98 24.72 -8.28
N LEU A 62 4.41 24.60 -7.02
CA LEU A 62 5.12 25.64 -6.29
C LEU A 62 6.47 25.95 -6.93
N ALA A 63 7.23 24.91 -7.26
CA ALA A 63 8.52 25.04 -7.96
C ALA A 63 8.35 25.68 -9.34
N ASP A 64 7.36 25.24 -10.12
CA ASP A 64 7.10 25.79 -11.44
C ASP A 64 6.63 27.26 -11.36
N GLY A 65 5.80 27.60 -10.37
CA GLY A 65 5.35 28.96 -10.11
C GLY A 65 6.50 29.89 -9.69
N TYR A 66 7.43 29.41 -8.86
CA TYR A 66 8.65 30.15 -8.54
C TYR A 66 9.54 30.35 -9.77
N ALA A 67 9.83 29.28 -10.52
CA ALA A 67 10.72 29.32 -11.68
C ALA A 67 10.21 30.25 -12.79
N THR A 68 8.89 30.39 -12.93
CA THR A 68 8.25 31.32 -13.88
C THR A 68 8.07 32.74 -13.34
N GLY A 69 8.42 32.99 -12.07
CA GLY A 69 8.22 34.27 -11.38
C GLY A 69 6.76 34.58 -11.04
N ALA A 70 5.86 33.61 -11.18
CA ALA A 70 4.46 33.74 -10.75
C ALA A 70 4.34 33.76 -9.22
N TYR A 71 5.27 33.10 -8.52
CA TYR A 71 5.38 33.08 -7.06
C TYR A 71 6.71 33.71 -6.61
N THR A 72 6.68 34.40 -5.47
CA THR A 72 7.89 34.90 -4.82
C THR A 72 8.65 33.76 -4.16
N GLY A 73 9.96 33.95 -3.95
CA GLY A 73 10.76 33.01 -3.17
C GLY A 73 10.24 32.85 -1.74
N GLU A 74 9.86 33.95 -1.09
CA GLU A 74 9.27 33.94 0.26
C GLU A 74 8.00 33.07 0.32
N PHE A 75 7.06 33.24 -0.62
CA PHE A 75 5.85 32.42 -0.67
C PHE A 75 6.17 30.94 -0.93
N ALA A 76 7.16 30.65 -1.77
CA ALA A 76 7.58 29.28 -2.04
C ALA A 76 8.25 28.62 -0.83
N ASP A 77 9.10 29.34 -0.08
CA ASP A 77 9.70 28.85 1.15
C ASP A 77 8.65 28.59 2.24
N GLU A 78 7.76 29.56 2.49
CA GLU A 78 6.70 29.43 3.51
C GLU A 78 5.81 28.22 3.23
N LEU A 79 5.28 28.11 2.00
CA LEU A 79 4.39 27.00 1.65
C LEU A 79 5.12 25.65 1.64
N ALA A 80 6.40 25.59 1.25
CA ALA A 80 7.18 24.36 1.34
C ALA A 80 7.37 23.91 2.80
N ARG A 81 7.58 24.85 3.74
CA ARG A 81 7.69 24.55 5.18
C ARG A 81 6.37 24.07 5.77
N ASP A 82 5.24 24.65 5.37
CA ASP A 82 3.92 24.18 5.77
C ASP A 82 3.70 22.73 5.31
N LEU A 83 4.07 22.40 4.07
CA LEU A 83 3.97 21.05 3.54
C LEU A 83 4.93 20.07 4.22
N ILE A 84 6.10 20.52 4.69
CA ILE A 84 7.00 19.73 5.55
C ILE A 84 6.28 19.39 6.86
N GLY A 85 5.75 20.38 7.57
CA GLY A 85 5.09 20.15 8.86
C GLY A 85 3.88 19.23 8.75
N LEU A 86 3.06 19.38 7.71
CA LEU A 86 1.93 18.46 7.44
C LEU A 86 2.41 17.04 7.14
N SER A 87 3.50 16.89 6.39
CA SER A 87 4.07 15.59 6.04
C SER A 87 4.72 14.91 7.26
N GLU A 88 5.39 15.67 8.13
CA GLU A 88 5.97 15.16 9.38
C GLU A 88 4.89 14.65 10.32
N SER A 89 3.80 15.41 10.49
CA SER A 89 2.65 14.96 11.28
C SER A 89 2.01 13.69 10.72
N ALA A 90 1.91 13.57 9.38
CA ALA A 90 1.43 12.35 8.74
C ALA A 90 2.38 11.15 8.99
N VAL A 91 3.69 11.36 8.94
CA VAL A 91 4.70 10.33 9.27
C VAL A 91 4.51 9.83 10.70
N GLU A 92 4.40 10.74 11.67
CA GLU A 92 4.23 10.37 13.08
C GLU A 92 3.00 9.48 13.30
N VAL A 93 1.85 9.89 12.77
CA VAL A 93 0.58 9.14 12.93
C VAL A 93 0.64 7.78 12.23
N LEU A 94 1.24 7.71 11.04
CA LEU A 94 1.37 6.44 10.31
C LEU A 94 2.36 5.49 10.98
N GLU A 95 3.44 6.01 11.57
CA GLU A 95 4.41 5.21 12.34
C GLU A 95 3.79 4.66 13.62
N GLU A 96 3.00 5.47 14.33
CA GLU A 96 2.25 5.03 15.51
C GLU A 96 1.27 3.91 15.14
N LEU A 97 0.48 4.09 14.07
CA LEU A 97 -0.43 3.06 13.60
C LEU A 97 0.33 1.79 13.17
N ALA A 98 1.43 1.94 12.43
CA ALA A 98 2.27 0.83 11.98
C ALA A 98 2.99 0.10 13.12
N ALA A 99 2.98 0.61 14.35
CA ALA A 99 3.50 -0.05 15.55
C ALA A 99 2.44 -0.89 16.28
N ASP A 100 1.16 -0.79 15.90
CA ASP A 100 0.08 -1.58 16.51
C ASP A 100 0.26 -3.08 16.23
N ASP A 101 0.22 -3.92 17.26
CA ASP A 101 0.40 -5.37 17.16
C ASP A 101 -0.79 -6.10 16.49
N GLY A 102 -1.94 -5.43 16.39
CA GLY A 102 -3.16 -5.93 15.76
C GLY A 102 -3.18 -5.82 14.24
N LEU A 103 -2.23 -5.11 13.63
CA LEU A 103 -2.12 -5.01 12.17
C LEU A 103 -1.48 -6.25 11.55
N VAL A 104 -2.13 -6.73 10.49
CA VAL A 104 -1.56 -7.74 9.60
C VAL A 104 -0.38 -7.18 8.82
N ASP A 105 0.53 -8.05 8.38
CA ASP A 105 1.79 -7.65 7.75
C ASP A 105 1.58 -6.79 6.49
N GLY A 106 0.56 -7.09 5.68
CA GLY A 106 0.26 -6.34 4.45
C GLY A 106 -0.11 -4.88 4.72
N ASP A 107 -0.97 -4.63 5.71
CA ASP A 107 -1.36 -3.26 6.09
C ASP A 107 -0.16 -2.52 6.69
N ARG A 108 0.63 -3.20 7.52
CA ARG A 108 1.85 -2.62 8.09
C ARG A 108 2.86 -2.21 7.02
N ASP A 109 3.01 -3.02 5.98
CA ASP A 109 3.88 -2.72 4.86
C ASP A 109 3.36 -1.54 4.03
N LEU A 110 2.05 -1.45 3.79
CA LEU A 110 1.44 -0.27 3.16
C LEU A 110 1.75 1.01 3.94
N LEU A 111 1.54 1.01 5.26
CA LEU A 111 1.82 2.18 6.11
C LEU A 111 3.30 2.58 6.05
N ARG A 112 4.23 1.61 6.09
CA ARG A 112 5.68 1.88 5.97
C ARG A 112 6.04 2.49 4.63
N ARG A 113 5.42 2.04 3.54
CA ARG A 113 5.62 2.63 2.21
C ARG A 113 5.09 4.06 2.14
N MET A 114 3.93 4.32 2.75
CA MET A 114 3.40 5.69 2.85
C MET A 114 4.33 6.60 3.66
N VAL A 115 4.90 6.12 4.76
CA VAL A 115 5.93 6.83 5.54
C VAL A 115 7.17 7.13 4.68
N SER A 116 7.64 6.15 3.92
CA SER A 116 8.76 6.34 2.98
C SER A 116 8.45 7.45 1.97
N ALA A 117 7.27 7.42 1.36
CA ALA A 117 6.82 8.43 0.41
C ALA A 117 6.76 9.84 1.03
N TYR A 118 6.22 10.00 2.25
CA TYR A 118 6.23 11.31 2.92
C TYR A 118 7.65 11.80 3.22
N ARG A 119 8.57 10.92 3.64
CA ARG A 119 9.97 11.29 3.84
C ARG A 119 10.64 11.74 2.54
N LEU A 120 10.30 11.14 1.40
CA LEU A 120 10.76 11.61 0.09
C LEU A 120 10.18 12.99 -0.23
N LEU A 121 8.90 13.24 0.07
CA LEU A 121 8.26 14.55 -0.12
C LEU A 121 8.85 15.64 0.79
N ILE A 122 9.18 15.32 2.05
CA ILE A 122 9.87 16.24 2.96
C ILE A 122 11.23 16.63 2.38
N ASN A 123 12.01 15.66 1.91
CA ASN A 123 13.30 15.93 1.29
C ASN A 123 13.18 16.68 -0.04
N GLN A 124 12.11 16.42 -0.81
CA GLN A 124 11.77 17.20 -1.99
C GLN A 124 11.49 18.66 -1.60
N ALA A 125 10.69 18.92 -0.57
CA ALA A 125 10.40 20.26 -0.10
C ALA A 125 11.65 21.00 0.40
N TRP A 126 12.55 20.33 1.13
CA TRP A 126 13.86 20.91 1.49
C TRP A 126 14.72 21.22 0.28
N GLY A 127 14.71 20.36 -0.75
CA GLY A 127 15.36 20.64 -2.03
C GLY A 127 14.77 21.85 -2.74
N LEU A 128 13.46 22.09 -2.65
CA LEU A 128 12.81 23.28 -3.18
C LEU A 128 13.25 24.53 -2.43
N ILE A 129 13.33 24.48 -1.11
CA ILE A 129 13.82 25.59 -0.29
C ILE A 129 15.26 25.96 -0.69
N ALA A 130 16.15 24.97 -0.83
CA ALA A 130 17.50 25.19 -1.30
C ALA A 130 17.55 25.81 -2.71
N TYR A 131 16.71 25.32 -3.63
CA TYR A 131 16.57 25.91 -4.97
C TYR A 131 16.04 27.36 -4.95
N VAL A 132 15.15 27.69 -4.01
CA VAL A 132 14.64 29.05 -3.84
C VAL A 132 15.72 30.01 -3.32
N GLU A 133 16.56 29.54 -2.41
CA GLU A 133 17.70 30.28 -1.84
C GLU A 133 18.83 30.46 -2.86
N ASP A 134 19.15 29.40 -3.61
CA ASP A 134 20.12 29.38 -4.70
C ASP A 134 19.48 28.73 -5.94
N GLY A 135 19.09 29.57 -6.91
CA GLY A 135 18.47 29.14 -8.16
C GLY A 135 19.33 28.19 -9.03
N THR A 136 20.58 27.90 -8.65
CA THR A 136 21.42 26.90 -9.30
C THR A 136 21.41 25.54 -8.59
N ASP A 137 21.01 25.47 -7.32
CA ASP A 137 20.92 24.23 -6.53
C ASP A 137 19.60 23.50 -6.80
N THR A 138 19.55 22.80 -7.93
CA THR A 138 18.36 22.05 -8.36
C THR A 138 18.48 20.53 -8.17
N GLU A 139 19.67 20.04 -7.81
CA GLU A 139 19.95 18.61 -7.82
C GLU A 139 19.12 17.85 -6.79
N VAL A 140 19.08 18.37 -5.55
CA VAL A 140 18.35 17.76 -4.44
C VAL A 140 16.86 17.72 -4.75
N TRP A 141 16.30 18.83 -5.24
CA TRP A 141 14.91 18.93 -5.68
C TRP A 141 14.55 17.84 -6.70
N PHE A 142 15.28 17.75 -7.82
CA PHE A 142 14.96 16.80 -8.88
C PHE A 142 15.16 15.34 -8.46
N ARG A 143 16.17 15.06 -7.64
CA ARG A 143 16.43 13.72 -7.12
C ARG A 143 15.24 13.20 -6.31
N TYR A 144 14.79 13.98 -5.33
CA TYR A 144 13.70 13.57 -4.46
C TYR A 144 12.34 13.66 -5.14
N ARG A 145 12.12 14.62 -6.05
CA ARG A 145 10.92 14.65 -6.89
C ARG A 145 10.74 13.35 -7.69
N ARG A 146 11.82 12.84 -8.30
CA ARG A 146 11.77 11.57 -9.04
C ARG A 146 11.49 10.39 -8.11
N ALA A 147 12.25 10.27 -7.03
CA ALA A 147 12.08 9.18 -6.08
C ALA A 147 10.68 9.16 -5.45
N ALA A 148 10.14 10.33 -5.09
CA ALA A 148 8.78 10.44 -4.56
C ALA A 148 7.74 9.99 -5.59
N TRP A 149 7.89 10.40 -6.86
CA TRP A 149 6.98 9.96 -7.93
C TRP A 149 7.02 8.44 -8.12
N ASP A 150 8.22 7.84 -8.14
CA ASP A 150 8.38 6.40 -8.30
C ASP A 150 7.60 5.65 -7.19
N GLU A 151 7.78 6.02 -5.92
CA GLU A 151 7.05 5.39 -4.80
C GLU A 151 5.52 5.66 -4.85
N ILE A 152 5.10 6.89 -5.15
CA ILE A 152 3.68 7.27 -5.17
C ILE A 152 2.94 6.59 -6.32
N SER A 153 3.56 6.49 -7.50
CA SER A 153 2.95 5.83 -8.66
C SER A 153 2.72 4.34 -8.39
N GLU A 154 3.66 3.66 -7.74
CA GLU A 154 3.47 2.28 -7.30
C GLU A 154 2.33 2.14 -6.28
N LEU A 155 2.24 3.04 -5.29
CA LEU A 155 1.16 3.05 -4.30
C LEU A 155 -0.23 3.30 -4.95
N LEU A 156 -0.28 4.08 -6.03
CA LEU A 156 -1.50 4.34 -6.80
C LEU A 156 -1.82 3.24 -7.82
N GLY A 157 -0.86 2.37 -8.14
CA GLY A 157 -0.98 1.38 -9.22
C GLY A 157 -0.99 1.99 -10.62
N LEU A 158 -0.19 3.04 -10.85
CA LEU A 158 -0.03 3.75 -12.14
C LEU A 158 1.18 3.28 -12.95
#